data_AF-A0AAD5IQV0-F1
#
_entry.id   AF-A0AAD5IQV0-F1
#
_cell.length_a   1.000
_cell.length_b   1.000
_cell.length_c   1.000
_cell.angle_alpha   90.00
_cell.angle_beta   90.00
_cell.angle_gamma   90.00
#
_symmetry.space_group_name_H-M   'P 1'
#
loop_
_entity.id
_entity.type
_entity.pdbx_description
1 polymer ?
#
loop_
_entity_poly.entity_id
_entity_poly.type
_entity_poly.pdbx_seq_one_letter_code
_entity_poly.pdbx_strand_id
1 'polypeptide(L)'
;MGKRSHWTYYDWAHSGFRLQNRSNRSWILLPVSGTVGNHAPSSNPRSISSSSSPVYLESLCLPAKVADSSLTFHAMAPMKGIFSLQRAALLQRNSERWGTGFRSLSTQGATTASTPQPPPPPPPPEKTHFGGLKDEDRIFTNLYGLHDPFLKGAMKRGDWYRTKDLVLKGTDWIVNEVKKSGLRGRGGAGFPSGLKWSFMPKVSDGRPSYLVVNADESEPGTCKDREIMRHDPHKLLEGCLIAGVGMRASAAYIYIRGEYVNERLNLERARKEAYDAGLLGKNACGSGYDFDVHIHYGAGAYICGEETALLESLEGKQGKPRLKPPFPANSGLYGCPTTVTNVETVAVSPTILRRGPEWFSSFGRKNNSGTKLYCVSGHVNNPCTVEEEMSMPLRELIERHCGGVRGGWDNLLAIIPGGSSVPLLPKHICDDVLMDYDALKAVQSGLGTAAVIVMDKSTDVVDAIARLSYFYKHESCGQCTPCREGTGWLWMIMERLKVGNAKVSYGILGLSLREGSRNVQRGNCWRPLLKFYSGNFLYRRILHNKIGEYPWEGR
;
A
#
# COMPACT_ATOMS: atom_id res chain seq x y z
N MET A 1 6.84 50.48 -9.18
CA MET A 1 5.53 50.92 -9.71
C MET A 1 5.42 50.32 -11.11
N GLY A 2 4.56 49.39 -11.48
CA GLY A 2 3.27 48.95 -10.99
C GLY A 2 2.45 48.66 -12.25
N LYS A 3 2.09 47.40 -12.49
CA LYS A 3 0.92 47.00 -13.29
C LYS A 3 0.74 45.49 -13.15
N ARG A 4 -0.18 45.14 -12.25
CA ARG A 4 -0.79 43.82 -12.09
C ARG A 4 -1.69 43.58 -13.30
N SER A 5 -1.57 42.44 -13.96
CA SER A 5 -2.59 41.91 -14.86
C SER A 5 -3.47 40.93 -14.10
N HIS A 6 -4.74 41.29 -13.94
CA HIS A 6 -5.79 40.50 -13.33
C HIS A 6 -6.04 39.21 -14.10
N TRP A 7 -6.09 38.09 -13.39
CA TRP A 7 -6.75 36.87 -13.83
C TRP A 7 -8.06 36.75 -13.05
N THR A 8 -9.17 36.76 -13.79
CA THR A 8 -10.53 36.62 -13.27
C THR A 8 -10.77 35.19 -12.78
N TYR A 9 -11.21 35.09 -11.52
CA TYR A 9 -11.75 33.91 -10.87
C TYR A 9 -13.11 33.54 -11.50
N TYR A 10 -13.31 32.28 -11.85
CA TYR A 10 -14.64 31.73 -12.13
C TYR A 10 -15.22 31.18 -10.83
N ASP A 11 -16.14 31.93 -10.24
CA ASP A 11 -17.06 31.44 -9.21
C ASP A 11 -18.10 30.52 -9.85
N TRP A 12 -18.21 29.29 -9.34
CA TRP A 12 -19.30 28.37 -9.66
C TRP A 12 -20.18 28.22 -8.42
N ALA A 13 -21.08 29.18 -8.23
CA ALA A 13 -22.18 29.10 -7.29
C ALA A 13 -23.43 29.73 -7.95
N HIS A 14 -24.36 28.88 -8.40
CA HIS A 14 -25.82 29.05 -8.34
C HIS A 14 -26.54 28.23 -9.43
N SER A 15 -27.11 27.11 -9.00
CA SER A 15 -28.37 26.54 -9.48
C SER A 15 -28.80 25.58 -8.36
N GLY A 16 -29.79 25.85 -7.52
CA GLY A 16 -31.08 26.49 -7.79
C GLY A 16 -32.11 25.42 -8.11
N PHE A 17 -32.37 24.47 -7.20
CA PHE A 17 -33.56 23.61 -7.29
C PHE A 17 -34.33 23.58 -5.97
N ARG A 18 -35.58 24.02 -6.09
CA ARG A 18 -36.62 24.10 -5.07
C ARG A 18 -37.26 22.71 -4.96
N LEU A 19 -37.29 22.13 -3.77
CA LEU A 19 -38.08 20.94 -3.48
C LEU A 19 -39.57 21.30 -3.58
N GLN A 20 -40.30 20.63 -4.47
CA GLN A 20 -41.75 20.57 -4.42
C GLN A 20 -42.20 19.11 -4.55
N ASN A 21 -42.85 18.65 -3.49
CA ASN A 21 -43.37 17.30 -3.31
C ASN A 21 -44.69 17.16 -4.09
N ARG A 22 -44.81 16.19 -5.00
CA ARG A 22 -46.10 15.65 -5.49
C ARG A 22 -45.94 14.25 -6.12
N SER A 23 -46.34 13.26 -5.32
CA SER A 23 -47.07 12.03 -5.64
C SER A 23 -47.17 11.51 -7.09
N ASN A 24 -46.85 10.21 -7.23
CA ASN A 24 -47.42 9.21 -8.16
C ASN A 24 -47.46 9.52 -9.67
N ARG A 25 -46.63 8.84 -10.46
CA ARG A 25 -47.04 7.80 -11.44
C ARG A 25 -45.86 7.25 -12.24
N SER A 26 -46.04 6.00 -12.65
CA SER A 26 -45.19 5.08 -13.40
C SER A 26 -44.66 5.61 -14.74
N TRP A 27 -43.42 5.26 -15.08
CA TRP A 27 -42.80 5.53 -16.38
C TRP A 27 -42.95 4.32 -17.32
N ILE A 28 -43.60 4.53 -18.46
CA ILE A 28 -43.56 3.66 -19.64
C ILE A 28 -42.74 4.41 -20.70
N LEU A 29 -41.70 3.77 -21.23
CA LEU A 29 -40.89 4.29 -22.33
C LEU A 29 -41.58 3.99 -23.67
N LEU A 30 -41.91 5.03 -24.43
CA LEU A 30 -42.30 4.94 -25.85
C LEU A 30 -41.24 5.68 -26.69
N PRO A 31 -40.82 5.13 -27.85
CA PRO A 31 -39.90 5.81 -28.76
C PRO A 31 -40.65 6.84 -29.61
N VAL A 32 -40.10 8.05 -29.70
CA VAL A 32 -40.59 9.10 -30.60
C VAL A 32 -39.94 8.92 -31.97
N SER A 33 -40.77 8.87 -32.99
CA SER A 33 -40.42 8.89 -34.41
C SER A 33 -40.99 10.14 -35.07
N GLY A 34 -40.31 10.64 -36.11
CA GLY A 34 -40.79 11.62 -37.09
C GLY A 34 -39.67 12.56 -37.57
N THR A 35 -39.47 12.86 -38.86
CA THR A 35 -40.11 12.43 -40.11
C THR A 35 -39.29 12.96 -41.32
N VAL A 36 -39.17 12.10 -42.35
CA VAL A 36 -39.29 12.34 -43.81
C VAL A 36 -38.34 13.30 -44.57
N GLY A 37 -37.65 12.72 -45.57
CA GLY A 37 -37.15 13.39 -46.78
C GLY A 37 -36.71 12.35 -47.83
N ASN A 38 -37.44 12.26 -48.94
CA ASN A 38 -37.42 11.23 -49.98
C ASN A 38 -36.09 11.07 -50.76
N HIS A 39 -35.72 9.83 -51.10
CA HIS A 39 -35.47 9.36 -52.49
C HIS A 39 -35.03 7.87 -52.49
N ALA A 40 -35.74 7.05 -53.26
CA ALA A 40 -35.28 5.76 -53.79
C ALA A 40 -35.49 5.79 -55.32
N PRO A 41 -34.78 4.97 -56.12
CA PRO A 41 -35.28 3.60 -56.32
C PRO A 41 -34.23 2.49 -56.55
N SER A 42 -34.76 1.25 -56.48
CA SER A 42 -34.42 0.01 -57.20
C SER A 42 -33.12 -0.74 -56.89
N SER A 43 -33.24 -1.93 -56.27
CA SER A 43 -33.30 -3.23 -56.98
C SER A 43 -33.29 -4.42 -56.00
N ASN A 44 -34.29 -5.30 -56.12
CA ASN A 44 -34.45 -6.63 -55.48
C ASN A 44 -33.52 -7.67 -56.15
N PRO A 45 -33.54 -8.99 -55.82
CA PRO A 45 -33.86 -9.71 -54.57
C PRO A 45 -32.85 -10.85 -54.24
N ARG A 46 -32.94 -11.51 -53.08
CA ARG A 46 -32.96 -12.99 -52.99
C ARG A 46 -33.35 -13.50 -51.60
N SER A 47 -34.32 -14.40 -51.65
CA SER A 47 -34.96 -15.23 -50.63
C SER A 47 -34.02 -16.15 -49.85
N ILE A 48 -34.42 -16.52 -48.63
CA ILE A 48 -34.73 -17.91 -48.23
C ILE A 48 -35.56 -17.90 -46.92
N SER A 49 -36.72 -18.54 -46.99
CA SER A 49 -37.63 -19.01 -45.93
C SER A 49 -36.94 -20.08 -45.05
N SER A 50 -37.26 -20.35 -43.79
CA SER A 50 -38.52 -20.90 -43.26
C SER A 50 -38.36 -21.13 -41.74
N SER A 51 -39.34 -20.73 -40.92
CA SER A 51 -40.28 -21.60 -40.16
C SER A 51 -39.87 -21.99 -38.72
N SER A 52 -40.83 -21.71 -37.80
CA SER A 52 -41.16 -22.40 -36.52
C SER A 52 -40.11 -22.43 -35.40
N SER A 53 -40.38 -22.30 -34.10
CA SER A 53 -41.51 -21.95 -33.22
C SER A 53 -40.90 -21.78 -31.80
N PRO A 54 -41.54 -21.10 -30.83
CA PRO A 54 -40.95 -20.81 -29.52
C PRO A 54 -41.06 -21.99 -28.55
N VAL A 55 -39.97 -22.32 -27.85
CA VAL A 55 -39.98 -23.32 -26.77
C VAL A 55 -40.33 -22.62 -25.45
N TYR A 56 -41.52 -22.92 -24.95
CA TYR A 56 -41.89 -22.82 -23.54
C TYR A 56 -41.14 -23.92 -22.76
N LEU A 57 -40.60 -23.58 -21.59
CA LEU A 57 -40.25 -24.59 -20.58
C LEU A 57 -40.88 -24.19 -19.25
N GLU A 58 -41.87 -25.00 -18.88
CA GLU A 58 -42.65 -24.95 -17.66
C GLU A 58 -41.80 -25.26 -16.42
N SER A 59 -42.18 -24.57 -15.35
CA SER A 59 -41.88 -24.85 -13.97
C SER A 59 -42.41 -26.21 -13.51
N LEU A 60 -41.55 -27.06 -12.97
CA LEU A 60 -41.92 -28.22 -12.16
C LEU A 60 -41.13 -28.20 -10.84
N CYS A 61 -41.85 -27.85 -9.77
CA CYS A 61 -41.48 -28.14 -8.38
C CYS A 61 -41.72 -29.62 -8.07
N LEU A 62 -40.89 -30.21 -7.18
CA LEU A 62 -41.15 -31.23 -6.14
C LEU A 62 -39.83 -32.02 -5.82
N PRO A 63 -39.69 -32.73 -4.69
CA PRO A 63 -39.25 -32.20 -3.40
C PRO A 63 -38.01 -32.92 -2.82
N ALA A 64 -37.41 -32.34 -1.77
CA ALA A 64 -36.32 -32.93 -1.00
C ALA A 64 -36.79 -34.15 -0.18
N LYS A 65 -36.04 -35.26 -0.25
CA LYS A 65 -36.20 -36.42 0.64
C LYS A 65 -35.24 -36.34 1.82
N VAL A 66 -35.84 -36.44 2.99
CA VAL A 66 -35.24 -36.63 4.33
C VAL A 66 -34.84 -38.11 4.47
N ALA A 67 -33.68 -38.38 5.04
CA ALA A 67 -33.30 -39.69 5.56
C ALA A 67 -33.10 -39.57 7.07
N ASP A 68 -33.84 -40.41 7.78
CA ASP A 68 -34.00 -40.47 9.23
C ASP A 68 -33.07 -41.57 9.77
N SER A 69 -32.39 -41.31 10.90
CA SER A 69 -31.80 -42.37 11.72
C SER A 69 -31.77 -41.94 13.17
N SER A 70 -32.72 -42.51 13.91
CA SER A 70 -32.96 -42.46 15.34
C SER A 70 -31.75 -42.88 16.19
N LEU A 71 -31.48 -42.15 17.28
CA LEU A 71 -30.89 -42.70 18.50
C LEU A 71 -31.39 -41.91 19.72
N THR A 72 -31.84 -42.67 20.70
CA THR A 72 -32.61 -42.32 21.90
C THR A 72 -31.82 -41.62 23.00
N PHE A 73 -32.53 -40.79 23.78
CA PHE A 73 -32.11 -40.07 24.98
C PHE A 73 -31.76 -40.97 26.18
N HIS A 74 -30.71 -40.60 26.93
CA HIS A 74 -30.68 -40.71 28.40
C HIS A 74 -29.91 -39.54 29.03
N ALA A 75 -30.49 -38.99 30.09
CA ALA A 75 -30.06 -37.81 30.82
C ALA A 75 -29.02 -38.12 31.91
N MET A 76 -28.15 -37.16 32.26
CA MET A 76 -27.84 -36.75 33.65
C MET A 76 -26.81 -35.60 33.71
N ALA A 77 -26.80 -34.93 34.86
CA ALA A 77 -26.42 -33.53 35.08
C ALA A 77 -24.95 -33.33 35.61
N PRO A 78 -24.53 -32.15 36.15
CA PRO A 78 -23.22 -31.53 35.88
C PRO A 78 -22.17 -31.76 36.98
N MET A 79 -20.88 -31.50 36.68
CA MET A 79 -19.81 -31.44 37.69
C MET A 79 -19.17 -30.04 37.80
N LYS A 80 -19.20 -29.51 39.03
CA LYS A 80 -18.36 -28.41 39.55
C LYS A 80 -17.27 -29.00 40.45
N GLY A 81 -16.04 -28.50 40.28
CA GLY A 81 -15.07 -28.19 41.34
C GLY A 81 -14.26 -29.32 42.01
N ILE A 82 -12.93 -29.19 42.06
CA ILE A 82 -12.12 -28.90 43.28
C ILE A 82 -10.60 -29.00 42.95
N PHE A 83 -9.84 -28.12 43.63
CA PHE A 83 -8.39 -27.93 43.69
C PHE A 83 -7.56 -29.15 44.12
N SER A 84 -6.27 -29.21 43.71
CA SER A 84 -5.17 -29.58 44.63
C SER A 84 -3.77 -29.18 44.15
N LEU A 85 -2.97 -28.79 45.14
CA LEU A 85 -1.58 -28.33 45.17
C LEU A 85 -0.51 -29.46 45.05
N GLN A 86 0.75 -29.02 44.92
CA GLN A 86 2.04 -29.66 45.27
C GLN A 86 2.72 -30.61 44.26
N ARG A 87 3.94 -30.23 43.82
CA ARG A 87 5.21 -30.78 44.39
C ARG A 87 6.47 -30.09 43.84
N ALA A 88 7.30 -29.66 44.78
CA ALA A 88 8.72 -29.37 44.63
C ALA A 88 9.55 -30.60 45.06
N ALA A 89 10.85 -30.53 44.79
CA ALA A 89 11.97 -31.33 45.33
C ALA A 89 12.35 -32.63 44.59
N LEU A 90 13.51 -32.57 43.92
CA LEU A 90 14.39 -33.70 43.65
C LEU A 90 15.84 -33.20 43.75
N LEU A 91 16.35 -33.22 44.98
CA LEU A 91 17.78 -33.17 45.32
C LEU A 91 18.04 -34.31 46.32
N GLN A 92 19.21 -34.95 46.14
CA GLN A 92 19.90 -35.85 47.07
C GLN A 92 19.30 -37.22 47.38
N ARG A 93 19.92 -38.26 46.81
CA ARG A 93 20.47 -39.38 47.59
C ARG A 93 21.36 -40.28 46.71
N ASN A 94 22.66 -40.28 46.97
CA ASN A 94 23.36 -41.44 47.54
C ASN A 94 24.88 -41.18 47.54
N SER A 95 25.38 -40.92 48.73
CA SER A 95 26.77 -41.03 49.13
C SER A 95 27.12 -42.49 49.45
N GLU A 96 28.43 -42.75 49.48
CA GLU A 96 29.13 -43.86 50.16
C GLU A 96 29.38 -45.16 49.37
N ARG A 97 30.58 -45.24 48.79
CA ARG A 97 31.40 -46.44 48.87
C ARG A 97 32.91 -46.13 48.85
N TRP A 98 33.51 -46.23 50.04
CA TRP A 98 34.86 -46.76 50.34
C TRP A 98 36.12 -46.00 49.90
N GLY A 99 36.88 -45.56 50.92
CA GLY A 99 38.20 -46.14 51.17
C GLY A 99 39.44 -45.39 50.66
N THR A 100 40.13 -44.74 51.61
CA THR A 100 41.43 -44.08 51.52
C THR A 100 42.59 -44.93 50.99
N GLY A 101 43.43 -44.35 50.13
CA GLY A 101 44.74 -44.88 49.74
C GLY A 101 45.62 -43.82 49.08
N PHE A 102 46.56 -43.26 49.85
CA PHE A 102 47.57 -42.28 49.46
C PHE A 102 48.48 -42.77 48.31
N ARG A 103 48.71 -41.93 47.29
CA ARG A 103 50.00 -41.85 46.56
C ARG A 103 50.13 -40.51 45.84
N SER A 104 51.16 -39.76 46.23
CA SER A 104 51.57 -38.49 45.66
C SER A 104 52.08 -38.65 44.22
N LEU A 105 51.69 -37.75 43.32
CA LEU A 105 52.44 -37.43 42.10
C LEU A 105 52.18 -35.96 41.73
N SER A 106 53.20 -35.14 42.01
CA SER A 106 53.75 -34.05 41.19
C SER A 106 52.81 -33.04 40.51
N THR A 107 52.98 -31.78 40.90
CA THR A 107 52.30 -30.56 40.48
C THR A 107 52.33 -30.28 38.97
N GLN A 108 51.14 -30.15 38.37
CA GLN A 108 50.92 -29.44 37.10
C GLN A 108 50.85 -27.93 37.37
N GLY A 109 51.63 -27.14 36.62
CA GLY A 109 51.37 -25.72 36.44
C GLY A 109 50.19 -25.55 35.49
N ALA A 110 49.06 -25.08 36.02
CA ALA A 110 47.86 -24.79 35.24
C ALA A 110 48.09 -23.55 34.37
N THR A 111 48.05 -23.74 33.05
CA THR A 111 47.85 -22.67 32.08
C THR A 111 46.45 -22.12 32.23
N THR A 112 46.35 -20.80 32.39
CA THR A 112 45.10 -20.06 32.51
C THR A 112 44.28 -20.20 31.23
N ALA A 113 43.13 -20.86 31.34
CA ALA A 113 42.13 -20.91 30.27
C ALA A 113 41.56 -19.51 30.05
N SER A 114 41.82 -18.95 28.87
CA SER A 114 41.26 -17.66 28.45
C SER A 114 39.76 -17.78 28.22
N THR A 115 39.00 -16.94 28.92
CA THR A 115 37.58 -16.77 28.71
C THR A 115 37.35 -16.22 27.28
N PRO A 116 36.44 -16.77 26.47
CA PRO A 116 36.16 -16.20 25.15
C PRO A 116 35.60 -14.79 25.30
N GLN A 117 36.32 -13.81 24.73
CA GLN A 117 35.90 -12.42 24.73
C GLN A 117 34.57 -12.28 23.98
N PRO A 118 33.63 -11.45 24.48
CA PRO A 118 32.44 -11.10 23.70
C PRO A 118 32.86 -10.47 22.38
N PRO A 119 32.10 -10.68 21.29
CA PRO A 119 32.42 -10.09 20.00
C PRO A 119 32.53 -8.56 20.15
N PRO A 120 33.47 -7.91 19.44
CA PRO A 120 33.63 -6.48 19.52
C PRO A 120 32.30 -5.79 19.18
N PRO A 121 31.99 -4.65 19.84
CA PRO A 121 30.79 -3.90 19.51
C PRO A 121 30.80 -3.56 18.02
N PRO A 122 29.62 -3.57 17.35
CA PRO A 122 29.55 -3.23 15.95
C PRO A 122 30.18 -1.84 15.73
N PRO A 123 30.86 -1.64 14.59
CA PRO A 123 31.44 -0.34 14.29
C PRO A 123 30.35 0.75 14.37
N PRO A 124 30.69 1.95 14.88
CA PRO A 124 29.74 3.04 14.94
C PRO A 124 29.17 3.30 13.54
N PRO A 125 27.89 3.69 13.42
CA PRO A 125 27.27 3.92 12.14
C PRO A 125 28.06 4.98 11.36
N GLU A 126 28.46 4.63 10.14
CA GLU A 126 29.35 5.41 9.27
C GLU A 126 28.77 6.79 8.90
N LYS A 127 27.44 6.92 8.97
CA LYS A 127 26.68 8.16 8.76
C LYS A 127 25.65 8.33 9.89
N THR A 128 25.70 9.47 10.59
CA THR A 128 24.81 9.78 11.73
C THR A 128 23.73 10.81 11.39
N HIS A 129 23.91 11.58 10.32
CA HIS A 129 22.95 12.56 9.81
C HIS A 129 22.51 12.18 8.40
N PHE A 130 21.20 12.18 8.14
CA PHE A 130 20.59 11.82 6.85
C PHE A 130 19.72 12.97 6.35
N GLY A 131 19.52 13.04 5.05
CA GLY A 131 18.87 14.16 4.38
C GLY A 131 19.89 15.10 3.73
N GLY A 132 19.38 16.02 2.91
CA GLY A 132 20.23 16.92 2.13
C GLY A 132 20.61 16.32 0.78
N LEU A 133 19.67 15.60 0.17
CA LEU A 133 19.77 15.04 -1.16
C LEU A 133 20.01 16.17 -2.16
N LYS A 134 21.15 16.09 -2.86
CA LYS A 134 21.51 17.05 -3.89
C LYS A 134 20.58 16.91 -5.08
N ASP A 135 20.40 17.98 -5.85
CA ASP A 135 19.49 17.97 -6.97
C ASP A 135 19.91 17.00 -8.07
N GLU A 136 21.21 16.80 -8.28
CA GLU A 136 21.74 15.80 -9.20
C GLU A 136 21.47 14.35 -8.76
N ASP A 137 21.27 14.13 -7.46
CA ASP A 137 20.98 12.81 -6.87
C ASP A 137 19.47 12.46 -6.89
N ARG A 138 18.60 13.44 -7.16
CA ARG A 138 17.16 13.21 -7.34
C ARG A 138 16.92 12.35 -8.58
N ILE A 139 16.17 11.26 -8.43
CA ILE A 139 15.81 10.36 -9.52
C ILE A 139 14.70 10.99 -10.36
N PHE A 140 13.72 11.63 -9.73
CA PHE A 140 12.56 12.23 -10.36
C PHE A 140 12.82 13.72 -10.65
N THR A 141 13.64 13.98 -11.66
CA THR A 141 14.14 15.33 -11.97
C THR A 141 13.07 16.28 -12.53
N ASN A 142 11.98 15.77 -13.13
CA ASN A 142 10.85 16.58 -13.58
C ASN A 142 9.61 16.46 -12.68
N LEU A 143 9.79 16.15 -11.39
CA LEU A 143 8.68 15.88 -10.47
C LEU A 143 7.61 16.99 -10.43
N TYR A 144 7.99 18.24 -10.68
CA TYR A 144 7.08 19.39 -10.64
C TYR A 144 6.51 19.80 -12.01
N GLY A 145 6.84 19.08 -13.09
CA GLY A 145 6.32 19.37 -14.44
C GLY A 145 6.85 20.66 -15.07
N LEU A 146 8.04 21.12 -14.66
CA LEU A 146 8.67 22.34 -15.17
C LEU A 146 9.26 22.17 -16.58
N HIS A 147 9.52 20.93 -16.98
CA HIS A 147 10.08 20.56 -18.27
C HIS A 147 9.12 19.63 -19.04
N ASP A 148 9.37 19.45 -20.34
CA ASP A 148 8.59 18.57 -21.20
C ASP A 148 8.57 17.11 -20.66
N PRO A 149 7.41 16.55 -20.29
CA PRO A 149 7.32 15.20 -19.72
C PRO A 149 7.49 14.09 -20.78
N PHE A 150 7.39 14.43 -22.06
CA PHE A 150 7.36 13.49 -23.18
C PHE A 150 8.76 13.16 -23.72
N LEU A 151 8.85 12.32 -24.76
CA LEU A 151 10.06 11.58 -25.12
C LEU A 151 11.30 12.48 -25.31
N LYS A 152 11.14 13.63 -25.98
CA LYS A 152 12.25 14.56 -26.23
C LYS A 152 12.81 15.13 -24.94
N GLY A 153 11.96 15.53 -24.00
CA GLY A 153 12.38 15.98 -22.68
C GLY A 153 12.97 14.83 -21.84
N ALA A 154 12.35 13.66 -21.88
CA ALA A 154 12.78 12.47 -21.13
C ALA A 154 14.20 12.02 -21.52
N MET A 155 14.50 11.96 -22.81
CA MET A 155 15.83 11.63 -23.32
C MET A 155 16.92 12.61 -22.82
N LYS A 156 16.60 13.91 -22.72
CA LYS A 156 17.53 14.91 -22.17
C LYS A 156 17.82 14.70 -20.68
N ARG A 157 16.88 14.12 -19.94
CA ARG A 157 17.03 13.76 -18.52
C ARG A 157 17.72 12.41 -18.31
N GLY A 158 18.07 11.71 -19.39
CA GLY A 158 18.73 10.40 -19.36
C GLY A 158 17.78 9.22 -19.25
N ASP A 159 16.47 9.41 -19.46
CA ASP A 159 15.54 8.29 -19.64
C ASP A 159 15.78 7.63 -20.99
N TRP A 160 15.57 6.32 -21.05
CA TRP A 160 15.90 5.48 -22.21
C TRP A 160 17.38 5.45 -22.61
N TYR A 161 18.27 6.00 -21.78
CA TYR A 161 19.70 5.99 -22.03
C TYR A 161 20.26 4.57 -21.86
N ARG A 162 20.75 4.00 -22.98
CA ARG A 162 21.39 2.67 -23.03
C ARG A 162 20.51 1.55 -22.44
N THR A 163 19.20 1.68 -22.51
CA THR A 163 18.25 0.66 -22.01
C THR A 163 18.47 -0.68 -22.70
N LYS A 164 18.81 -0.68 -24.00
CA LYS A 164 19.19 -1.88 -24.75
C LYS A 164 20.30 -2.66 -24.06
N ASP A 165 21.34 -1.99 -23.59
CA ASP A 165 22.47 -2.64 -22.91
C ASP A 165 22.03 -3.24 -21.57
N LEU A 166 21.15 -2.57 -20.83
CA LEU A 166 20.58 -3.09 -19.60
C LEU A 166 19.74 -4.35 -19.84
N VAL A 167 18.94 -4.37 -20.92
CA VAL A 167 18.17 -5.55 -21.32
C VAL A 167 19.11 -6.71 -21.68
N LEU A 168 20.17 -6.43 -22.45
CA LEU A 168 21.14 -7.45 -22.90
C LEU A 168 22.02 -8.00 -21.76
N LYS A 169 22.21 -7.26 -20.66
CA LYS A 169 22.86 -7.81 -19.45
C LYS A 169 22.05 -8.95 -18.81
N GLY A 170 20.76 -9.04 -19.11
CA GLY A 170 19.90 -10.17 -18.79
C GLY A 170 19.23 -10.09 -17.42
N THR A 171 18.20 -10.93 -17.28
CA THR A 171 17.30 -11.02 -16.11
C THR A 171 18.03 -11.20 -14.78
N ASP A 172 18.99 -12.12 -14.70
CA ASP A 172 19.64 -12.45 -13.43
C ASP A 172 20.56 -11.31 -12.97
N TRP A 173 21.22 -10.62 -13.90
CA TRP A 173 21.99 -9.41 -13.58
C TRP A 173 21.07 -8.33 -13.02
N ILE A 174 19.97 -7.99 -13.71
CA ILE A 174 19.00 -6.99 -13.28
C ILE A 174 18.49 -7.28 -11.85
N VAL A 175 18.03 -8.50 -11.61
CA VAL A 175 17.50 -8.90 -10.29
C VAL A 175 18.57 -8.81 -9.20
N ASN A 176 19.80 -9.22 -9.49
CA ASN A 176 20.90 -9.16 -8.53
C ASN A 176 21.30 -7.72 -8.19
N GLU A 177 21.39 -6.82 -9.17
CA GLU A 177 21.70 -5.42 -8.92
C GLU A 177 20.59 -4.73 -8.11
N VAL A 178 19.31 -5.01 -8.41
CA VAL A 178 18.21 -4.48 -7.60
C VAL A 178 18.22 -5.06 -6.18
N LYS A 179 18.62 -6.34 -5.98
CA LYS A 179 18.85 -6.89 -4.64
C LYS A 179 19.98 -6.17 -3.91
N LYS A 180 21.12 -5.95 -4.57
CA LYS A 180 22.29 -5.24 -4.02
C LYS A 180 21.96 -3.81 -3.63
N SER A 181 21.12 -3.12 -4.40
CA SER A 181 20.70 -1.74 -4.11
C SER A 181 19.97 -1.59 -2.78
N GLY A 182 19.44 -2.69 -2.22
CA GLY A 182 18.64 -2.63 -0.99
C GLY A 182 17.25 -2.02 -1.19
N LEU A 183 16.79 -1.84 -2.43
CA LEU A 183 15.46 -1.27 -2.73
C LEU A 183 14.34 -2.08 -2.05
N ARG A 184 13.52 -1.36 -1.28
CA ARG A 184 12.29 -1.87 -0.66
C ARG A 184 11.06 -1.28 -1.33
N GLY A 185 9.97 -2.06 -1.38
CA GLY A 185 8.74 -1.70 -2.06
C GLY A 185 8.12 -0.40 -1.54
N ARG A 186 7.83 0.52 -2.46
CA ARG A 186 7.40 1.90 -2.19
C ARG A 186 5.88 2.08 -2.08
N GLY A 187 5.11 0.99 -2.18
CA GLY A 187 3.64 0.98 -2.06
C GLY A 187 3.10 0.63 -0.68
N GLY A 188 3.81 0.92 0.42
CA GLY A 188 3.30 0.67 1.79
C GLY A 188 3.92 -0.52 2.52
N ALA A 189 4.02 -1.68 1.85
CA ALA A 189 4.45 -2.91 2.51
C ALA A 189 5.95 -2.97 2.85
N GLY A 190 6.80 -2.21 2.15
CA GLY A 190 8.25 -2.18 2.39
C GLY A 190 8.97 -3.51 2.17
N PHE A 191 8.41 -4.41 1.35
CA PHE A 191 9.02 -5.71 1.05
C PHE A 191 10.24 -5.53 0.11
N PRO A 192 11.38 -6.23 0.30
CA PRO A 192 12.57 -6.08 -0.55
C PRO A 192 12.26 -6.39 -2.03
N SER A 193 12.38 -5.39 -2.91
CA SER A 193 11.88 -5.46 -4.29
C SER A 193 12.64 -6.49 -5.13
N GLY A 194 13.97 -6.49 -5.06
CA GLY A 194 14.78 -7.46 -5.80
C GLY A 194 14.52 -8.91 -5.37
N LEU A 195 14.24 -9.14 -4.08
CA LEU A 195 13.81 -10.46 -3.59
C LEU A 195 12.44 -10.84 -4.17
N LYS A 196 11.50 -9.89 -4.18
CA LYS A 196 10.15 -10.10 -4.76
C LYS A 196 10.24 -10.53 -6.21
N TRP A 197 11.07 -9.85 -7.01
CA TRP A 197 11.24 -10.14 -8.43
C TRP A 197 11.82 -11.53 -8.67
N SER A 198 12.65 -12.03 -7.74
CA SER A 198 13.22 -13.37 -7.85
C SER A 198 12.25 -14.51 -7.56
N PHE A 199 11.02 -14.24 -7.13
CA PHE A 199 9.99 -15.27 -6.97
C PHE A 199 9.33 -15.68 -8.29
N MET A 200 9.50 -14.89 -9.35
CA MET A 200 8.95 -15.23 -10.66
C MET A 200 9.61 -16.50 -11.23
N PRO A 201 8.86 -17.39 -11.90
CA PRO A 201 9.39 -18.63 -12.43
C PRO A 201 10.55 -18.38 -13.40
N LYS A 202 11.65 -19.11 -13.22
CA LYS A 202 12.83 -19.01 -14.09
C LYS A 202 12.62 -19.67 -15.45
N VAL A 203 11.89 -20.79 -15.45
CA VAL A 203 11.50 -21.55 -16.63
C VAL A 203 10.02 -21.34 -16.83
N SER A 204 9.61 -20.92 -18.03
CA SER A 204 8.20 -20.80 -18.37
C SER A 204 7.59 -22.19 -18.50
N ASP A 205 6.43 -22.39 -17.90
CA ASP A 205 5.60 -23.58 -18.04
C ASP A 205 4.62 -23.48 -19.22
N GLY A 206 4.91 -22.58 -20.17
CA GLY A 206 4.05 -22.23 -21.29
C GLY A 206 3.10 -21.07 -20.99
N ARG A 207 2.88 -20.71 -19.72
CA ARG A 207 2.13 -19.50 -19.37
C ARG A 207 3.02 -18.26 -19.53
N PRO A 208 2.50 -17.17 -20.12
CA PRO A 208 3.21 -15.90 -20.16
C PRO A 208 3.30 -15.30 -18.76
N SER A 209 4.47 -14.81 -18.36
CA SER A 209 4.60 -14.05 -17.12
C SER A 209 4.17 -12.60 -17.34
N TYR A 210 3.55 -11.99 -16.32
CA TYR A 210 3.11 -10.59 -16.38
C TYR A 210 3.73 -9.74 -15.27
N LEU A 211 3.96 -8.48 -15.60
CA LEU A 211 4.19 -7.41 -14.64
C LEU A 211 2.88 -6.63 -14.48
N VAL A 212 2.46 -6.38 -13.25
CA VAL A 212 1.35 -5.47 -13.01
C VAL A 212 1.86 -4.30 -12.17
N VAL A 213 1.76 -3.10 -12.72
CA VAL A 213 2.14 -1.88 -12.02
C VAL A 213 0.92 -1.32 -11.32
N ASN A 214 1.00 -1.25 -9.99
CA ASN A 214 -0.02 -0.65 -9.15
C ASN A 214 0.13 0.87 -9.14
N ALA A 215 -0.69 1.52 -9.97
CA ALA A 215 -0.87 2.96 -10.06
C ALA A 215 -2.25 3.40 -9.54
N ASP A 216 -2.89 2.57 -8.71
CA ASP A 216 -4.12 2.91 -7.99
C ASP A 216 -3.78 3.62 -6.67
N GLU A 217 -3.39 4.88 -6.80
CA GLU A 217 -3.03 5.74 -5.66
C GLU A 217 -4.30 6.31 -5.00
N SER A 218 -4.92 5.46 -4.19
CA SER A 218 -6.15 5.78 -3.46
C SER A 218 -5.93 5.96 -1.95
N GLU A 219 -4.70 5.80 -1.46
CA GLU A 219 -4.39 6.02 -0.04
C GLU A 219 -4.47 7.52 0.33
N PRO A 220 -5.27 7.91 1.33
CA PRO A 220 -5.34 9.30 1.78
C PRO A 220 -3.97 9.86 2.19
N GLY A 221 -3.65 11.04 1.67
CA GLY A 221 -2.38 11.74 1.87
C GLY A 221 -1.33 11.46 0.79
N THR A 222 -1.55 10.46 -0.07
CA THR A 222 -0.56 9.99 -1.05
C THR A 222 -0.83 10.60 -2.43
N CYS A 223 0.16 11.25 -3.03
CA CYS A 223 0.10 11.84 -4.36
C CYS A 223 1.41 11.73 -5.15
N LYS A 224 2.30 10.81 -4.77
CA LYS A 224 3.63 10.59 -5.36
C LYS A 224 3.56 9.91 -6.73
N ASP A 225 2.68 8.93 -6.89
CA ASP A 225 2.54 8.15 -8.11
C ASP A 225 1.89 9.02 -9.19
N ARG A 226 0.96 9.90 -8.77
CA ARG A 226 0.39 10.95 -9.61
C ARG A 226 1.45 11.80 -10.30
N GLU A 227 2.44 12.28 -9.55
CA GLU A 227 3.51 13.12 -10.10
C GLU A 227 4.34 12.38 -11.15
N ILE A 228 4.67 11.11 -10.91
CA ILE A 228 5.41 10.28 -11.87
C ILE A 228 4.59 10.10 -13.15
N MET A 229 3.30 9.76 -13.06
CA MET A 229 2.48 9.48 -14.24
C MET A 229 2.26 10.71 -15.12
N ARG A 230 2.09 11.89 -14.55
CA ARG A 230 1.81 13.10 -15.34
C ARG A 230 3.06 13.84 -15.80
N HIS A 231 4.13 13.83 -15.02
CA HIS A 231 5.32 14.68 -15.25
C HIS A 231 6.57 13.92 -15.67
N ASP A 232 6.67 12.61 -15.39
CA ASP A 232 7.79 11.79 -15.89
C ASP A 232 7.36 10.37 -16.33
N PRO A 233 6.36 10.25 -17.23
CA PRO A 233 5.79 8.96 -17.64
C PRO A 233 6.79 8.04 -18.35
N HIS A 234 7.77 8.60 -19.07
CA HIS A 234 8.79 7.80 -19.75
C HIS A 234 9.68 7.02 -18.78
N LYS A 235 9.97 7.55 -17.59
CA LYS A 235 10.72 6.84 -16.56
C LYS A 235 9.95 5.63 -16.04
N LEU A 236 8.64 5.76 -15.88
CA LEU A 236 7.76 4.65 -15.52
C LEU A 236 7.73 3.58 -16.62
N LEU A 237 7.58 3.98 -17.88
CA LEU A 237 7.53 3.06 -19.03
C LEU A 237 8.85 2.31 -19.22
N GLU A 238 9.99 3.02 -19.09
CA GLU A 238 11.31 2.39 -19.09
C GLU A 238 11.46 1.41 -17.92
N GLY A 239 10.99 1.82 -16.74
CA GLY A 239 10.92 0.96 -15.56
C GLY A 239 10.12 -0.31 -15.81
N CYS A 240 9.00 -0.22 -16.52
CA CYS A 240 8.18 -1.39 -16.87
C CYS A 240 8.98 -2.37 -17.73
N LEU A 241 9.71 -1.89 -18.74
CA LEU A 241 10.56 -2.73 -19.58
C LEU A 241 11.67 -3.41 -18.76
N ILE A 242 12.41 -2.63 -17.96
CA ILE A 242 13.52 -3.13 -17.16
C ILE A 242 13.06 -4.15 -16.11
N ALA A 243 12.01 -3.81 -15.35
CA ALA A 243 11.44 -4.71 -14.37
C ALA A 243 10.83 -5.95 -15.05
N GLY A 244 10.20 -5.77 -16.22
CA GLY A 244 9.65 -6.82 -17.05
C GLY A 244 10.71 -7.83 -17.46
N VAL A 245 11.81 -7.38 -18.06
CA VAL A 245 12.96 -8.24 -18.40
C VAL A 245 13.54 -8.91 -17.15
N GLY A 246 13.70 -8.15 -16.06
CA GLY A 246 14.15 -8.69 -14.77
C GLY A 246 13.28 -9.85 -14.27
N MET A 247 11.97 -9.77 -14.48
CA MET A 247 10.99 -10.77 -14.04
C MET A 247 10.58 -11.76 -15.14
N ARG A 248 11.21 -11.71 -16.31
CA ARG A 248 10.86 -12.52 -17.50
C ARG A 248 9.41 -12.31 -17.94
N ALA A 249 8.85 -11.13 -17.72
CA ALA A 249 7.48 -10.79 -18.07
C ALA A 249 7.34 -10.43 -19.55
N SER A 250 6.33 -10.99 -20.20
CA SER A 250 6.00 -10.73 -21.61
C SER A 250 5.26 -9.40 -21.83
N ALA A 251 4.53 -8.94 -20.82
CA ALA A 251 3.82 -7.68 -20.86
C ALA A 251 3.72 -7.04 -19.46
N ALA A 252 3.59 -5.72 -19.44
CA ALA A 252 3.19 -4.97 -18.27
C ALA A 252 1.75 -4.45 -18.41
N TYR A 253 0.99 -4.55 -17.32
CA TYR A 253 -0.27 -3.85 -17.19
C TYR A 253 -0.13 -2.77 -16.12
N ILE A 254 -0.30 -1.51 -16.51
CA ILE A 254 -0.34 -0.38 -15.58
C ILE A 254 -1.79 -0.17 -15.19
N TYR A 255 -2.15 -0.50 -13.95
CA TYR A 255 -3.49 -0.34 -13.41
C TYR A 255 -3.58 1.01 -12.71
N ILE A 256 -4.23 1.97 -13.37
CA ILE A 256 -4.32 3.37 -12.93
C ILE A 256 -5.62 3.58 -12.15
N ARG A 257 -5.56 4.43 -11.13
CA ARG A 257 -6.75 4.94 -10.46
C ARG A 257 -7.75 5.56 -11.46
N GLY A 258 -9.04 5.29 -11.30
CA GLY A 258 -10.07 5.76 -12.25
C GLY A 258 -10.17 7.28 -12.37
N GLU A 259 -9.92 8.00 -11.28
CA GLU A 259 -10.00 9.46 -11.19
C GLU A 259 -8.81 10.17 -11.86
N TYR A 260 -7.71 9.46 -12.12
CA TYR A 260 -6.49 9.97 -12.73
C TYR A 260 -6.59 10.02 -14.25
N VAL A 261 -7.61 10.72 -14.75
CA VAL A 261 -7.92 10.82 -16.19
C VAL A 261 -6.81 11.56 -16.95
N ASN A 262 -6.34 12.70 -16.45
CA ASN A 262 -5.30 13.47 -17.13
C ASN A 262 -3.95 12.75 -17.10
N GLU A 263 -3.63 12.15 -15.96
CA GLU A 263 -2.43 11.36 -15.73
C GLU A 263 -2.40 10.14 -16.67
N ARG A 264 -3.52 9.41 -16.84
CA ARG A 264 -3.58 8.30 -17.80
C ARG A 264 -3.46 8.77 -19.25
N LEU A 265 -4.05 9.91 -19.60
CA LEU A 265 -3.95 10.46 -20.97
C LEU A 265 -2.50 10.85 -21.29
N ASN A 266 -1.78 11.45 -20.34
CA ASN A 266 -0.35 11.72 -20.48
C ASN A 266 0.45 10.41 -20.63
N LEU A 267 0.15 9.39 -19.82
CA LEU A 267 0.84 8.10 -19.91
C LEU A 267 0.52 7.35 -21.21
N GLU A 268 -0.72 7.39 -21.70
CA GLU A 268 -1.13 6.83 -22.99
C GLU A 268 -0.40 7.52 -24.16
N ARG A 269 -0.24 8.85 -24.09
CA ARG A 269 0.56 9.60 -25.06
C ARG A 269 2.03 9.20 -25.02
N ALA A 270 2.65 9.18 -23.83
CA ALA A 270 4.04 8.77 -23.67
C ALA A 270 4.27 7.31 -24.11
N ARG A 271 3.30 6.44 -23.84
CA ARG A 271 3.29 5.06 -24.32
C ARG A 271 3.30 5.05 -25.85
N LYS A 272 2.39 5.80 -26.50
CA LYS A 272 2.35 5.89 -27.95
C LYS A 272 3.70 6.36 -28.52
N GLU A 273 4.30 7.40 -27.95
CA GLU A 273 5.64 7.87 -28.37
C GLU A 273 6.71 6.79 -28.22
N ALA A 274 6.68 6.00 -27.14
CA ALA A 274 7.61 4.90 -26.92
C ALA A 274 7.43 3.75 -27.94
N TYR A 275 6.20 3.42 -28.32
CA TYR A 275 5.91 2.45 -29.39
C TYR A 275 6.35 2.98 -30.76
N ASP A 276 6.01 4.22 -31.09
CA ASP A 276 6.38 4.86 -32.37
C ASP A 276 7.92 4.96 -32.52
N ALA A 277 8.65 5.09 -31.40
CA ALA A 277 10.12 5.09 -31.36
C ALA A 277 10.77 3.70 -31.27
N GLY A 278 9.99 2.61 -31.25
CA GLY A 278 10.50 1.24 -31.13
C GLY A 278 11.14 0.91 -29.77
N LEU A 279 10.82 1.68 -28.72
CA LEU A 279 11.31 1.45 -27.35
C LEU A 279 10.50 0.37 -26.62
N LEU A 280 9.25 0.17 -27.03
CA LEU A 280 8.33 -0.86 -26.53
C LEU A 280 7.70 -1.64 -27.70
N GLY A 281 7.09 -2.77 -27.39
CA GLY A 281 6.48 -3.68 -28.37
C GLY A 281 7.45 -4.77 -28.79
N LYS A 282 7.36 -5.19 -30.06
CA LYS A 282 8.28 -6.18 -30.63
C LYS A 282 9.70 -5.65 -30.66
N ASN A 283 10.65 -6.47 -30.22
CA ASN A 283 12.06 -6.12 -30.20
C ASN A 283 12.32 -4.78 -29.47
N ALA A 284 11.79 -4.65 -28.25
CA ALA A 284 11.85 -3.43 -27.44
C ALA A 284 13.29 -2.88 -27.31
N CYS A 285 13.47 -1.60 -27.64
CA CYS A 285 14.78 -0.93 -27.72
C CYS A 285 15.78 -1.61 -28.67
N GLY A 286 15.33 -2.41 -29.64
CA GLY A 286 16.18 -3.18 -30.54
C GLY A 286 17.02 -4.26 -29.85
N SER A 287 16.55 -4.80 -28.72
CA SER A 287 17.27 -5.72 -27.84
C SER A 287 17.08 -7.22 -28.13
N GLY A 288 16.05 -7.57 -28.90
CA GLY A 288 15.57 -8.93 -29.14
C GLY A 288 14.48 -9.38 -28.16
N TYR A 289 14.06 -8.52 -27.22
CA TYR A 289 13.02 -8.82 -26.24
C TYR A 289 11.68 -8.21 -26.63
N ASP A 290 10.64 -9.03 -26.75
CA ASP A 290 9.28 -8.55 -27.01
C ASP A 290 8.62 -8.15 -25.68
N PHE A 291 8.12 -6.93 -25.59
CA PHE A 291 7.50 -6.43 -24.37
C PHE A 291 6.42 -5.38 -24.62
N ASP A 292 5.18 -5.74 -24.30
CA ASP A 292 4.03 -4.85 -24.44
C ASP A 292 3.63 -4.17 -23.13
N VAL A 293 3.13 -2.94 -23.22
CA VAL A 293 2.61 -2.18 -22.08
C VAL A 293 1.14 -1.82 -22.31
N HIS A 294 0.27 -2.40 -21.50
CA HIS A 294 -1.16 -2.11 -21.49
C HIS A 294 -1.49 -1.17 -20.35
N ILE A 295 -2.34 -0.18 -20.63
CA ILE A 295 -2.88 0.73 -19.63
C ILE A 295 -4.31 0.29 -19.36
N HIS A 296 -4.60 -0.01 -18.10
CA HIS A 296 -5.93 -0.33 -17.60
C HIS A 296 -6.25 0.67 -16.47
N TYR A 297 -7.51 0.96 -16.22
CA TYR A 297 -7.89 1.87 -15.15
C TYR A 297 -9.11 1.36 -14.39
N GLY A 298 -9.10 1.62 -13.08
CA GLY A 298 -10.21 1.31 -12.18
C GLY A 298 -11.34 2.35 -12.28
N ALA A 299 -12.23 2.33 -11.28
CA ALA A 299 -13.39 3.20 -11.22
C ALA A 299 -13.67 3.72 -9.79
N GLY A 300 -12.63 4.16 -9.09
CA GLY A 300 -12.72 4.76 -7.75
C GLY A 300 -12.96 3.75 -6.63
N ALA A 301 -11.98 2.90 -6.35
CA ALA A 301 -12.04 1.92 -5.26
C ALA A 301 -10.67 1.68 -4.65
N TYR A 302 -10.42 2.16 -3.43
CA TYR A 302 -9.14 2.02 -2.73
C TYR A 302 -8.73 0.56 -2.53
N ILE A 303 -9.70 -0.34 -2.33
CA ILE A 303 -9.43 -1.76 -2.19
C ILE A 303 -8.80 -2.39 -3.44
N CYS A 304 -9.06 -1.84 -4.64
CA CYS A 304 -8.41 -2.29 -5.87
C CYS A 304 -6.90 -1.95 -5.91
N GLY A 305 -6.41 -1.09 -5.01
CA GLY A 305 -4.99 -0.88 -4.79
C GLY A 305 -4.30 -2.01 -4.00
N GLU A 306 -5.04 -2.96 -3.42
CA GLU A 306 -4.45 -4.16 -2.81
C GLU A 306 -3.97 -5.12 -3.90
N GLU A 307 -2.78 -5.70 -3.71
CA GLU A 307 -2.09 -6.51 -4.72
C GLU A 307 -2.96 -7.57 -5.41
N THR A 308 -3.76 -8.35 -4.67
CA THR A 308 -4.57 -9.42 -5.26
C THR A 308 -5.94 -8.95 -5.73
N ALA A 309 -6.53 -7.94 -5.08
CA ALA A 309 -7.75 -7.29 -5.53
C ALA A 309 -7.54 -6.58 -6.88
N LEU A 310 -6.38 -5.98 -7.07
CA LEU A 310 -5.98 -5.35 -8.33
C LEU A 310 -6.02 -6.35 -9.48
N LEU A 311 -5.48 -7.56 -9.27
CA LEU A 311 -5.50 -8.63 -10.29
C LEU A 311 -6.93 -9.04 -10.63
N GLU A 312 -7.79 -9.22 -9.63
CA GLU A 312 -9.20 -9.57 -9.84
C GLU A 312 -9.96 -8.47 -10.59
N SER A 313 -9.73 -7.20 -10.22
CA SER A 313 -10.33 -6.06 -10.90
C SER A 313 -9.87 -5.96 -12.36
N LEU A 314 -8.58 -6.19 -12.61
CA LEU A 314 -8.01 -6.19 -13.96
C LEU A 314 -8.58 -7.32 -14.83
N GLU A 315 -8.88 -8.48 -14.23
CA GLU A 315 -9.56 -9.60 -14.89
C GLU A 315 -11.04 -9.34 -15.19
N GLY A 316 -11.57 -8.17 -14.83
CA GLY A 316 -12.98 -7.80 -15.03
C GLY A 316 -13.92 -8.35 -13.95
N LYS A 317 -13.39 -8.95 -12.88
CA LYS A 317 -14.19 -9.33 -11.71
C LYS A 317 -14.31 -8.14 -10.77
N GLN A 318 -15.12 -8.28 -9.72
CA GLN A 318 -15.09 -7.31 -8.63
C GLN A 318 -13.71 -7.29 -7.97
N GLY A 319 -13.22 -6.12 -7.57
CA GLY A 319 -11.95 -5.95 -6.84
C GLY A 319 -11.97 -6.51 -5.41
N LYS A 320 -12.29 -7.80 -5.30
CA LYS A 320 -12.32 -8.56 -4.06
C LYS A 320 -11.03 -9.39 -3.96
N PRO A 321 -10.19 -9.13 -2.96
CA PRO A 321 -8.90 -9.80 -2.78
C PRO A 321 -8.97 -11.34 -2.76
N ARG A 322 -7.90 -11.98 -3.24
CA ARG A 322 -7.74 -13.44 -3.18
C ARG A 322 -7.18 -13.87 -1.82
N LEU A 323 -7.62 -15.03 -1.34
CA LEU A 323 -6.95 -15.69 -0.22
C LEU A 323 -5.58 -16.21 -0.68
N LYS A 324 -4.54 -15.96 0.12
CA LYS A 324 -3.19 -16.52 -0.08
C LYS A 324 -3.10 -17.80 0.78
N PRO A 325 -2.69 -18.98 0.25
CA PRO A 325 -2.25 -19.31 -1.12
C PRO A 325 -3.39 -19.57 -2.15
N PRO A 326 -3.11 -19.52 -3.47
CA PRO A 326 -1.80 -19.35 -4.12
C PRO A 326 -1.30 -17.90 -4.16
N PHE A 327 0.02 -17.73 -4.17
CA PHE A 327 0.65 -16.40 -4.32
C PHE A 327 0.66 -15.95 -5.79
N PRO A 328 0.62 -14.62 -6.05
CA PRO A 328 0.61 -14.08 -7.41
C PRO A 328 1.77 -14.55 -8.29
N ALA A 329 2.97 -14.74 -7.71
CA ALA A 329 4.14 -15.21 -8.44
C ALA A 329 3.96 -16.62 -9.03
N ASN A 330 3.05 -17.43 -8.48
CA ASN A 330 2.73 -18.77 -9.00
C ASN A 330 1.46 -18.76 -9.86
N SER A 331 0.44 -18.01 -9.43
CA SER A 331 -0.84 -17.88 -10.11
C SER A 331 -1.47 -16.53 -9.77
N GLY A 332 -1.26 -15.56 -10.67
CA GLY A 332 -1.70 -14.18 -10.57
C GLY A 332 -2.68 -13.83 -11.68
N LEU A 333 -2.35 -12.84 -12.50
CA LEU A 333 -3.21 -12.34 -13.57
C LEU A 333 -3.51 -13.43 -14.61
N TYR A 334 -4.79 -13.68 -14.88
CA TYR A 334 -5.28 -14.75 -15.76
C TYR A 334 -4.80 -16.14 -15.36
N GLY A 335 -4.49 -16.32 -14.07
CA GLY A 335 -3.87 -17.53 -13.56
C GLY A 335 -2.42 -17.71 -14.01
N CYS A 336 -1.78 -16.69 -14.60
CA CYS A 336 -0.38 -16.71 -15.01
C CYS A 336 0.54 -16.13 -13.91
N PRO A 337 1.83 -16.50 -13.87
CA PRO A 337 2.80 -15.91 -12.95
C PRO A 337 2.82 -14.39 -13.06
N THR A 338 2.62 -13.69 -11.94
CA THR A 338 2.53 -12.23 -11.94
C THR A 338 3.15 -11.63 -10.70
N THR A 339 3.87 -10.52 -10.88
CA THR A 339 4.30 -9.68 -9.75
C THR A 339 3.65 -8.30 -9.85
N VAL A 340 3.08 -7.86 -8.73
CA VAL A 340 2.54 -6.50 -8.58
C VAL A 340 3.58 -5.59 -7.94
N THR A 341 3.84 -4.43 -8.52
CA THR A 341 4.80 -3.44 -8.00
C THR A 341 4.24 -2.03 -8.10
N ASN A 342 4.48 -1.19 -7.10
CA ASN A 342 4.08 0.21 -7.13
C ASN A 342 4.88 1.03 -8.16
N VAL A 343 4.26 2.08 -8.70
CA VAL A 343 4.84 3.01 -9.70
C VAL A 343 6.24 3.48 -9.30
N GLU A 344 6.41 4.03 -8.10
CA GLU A 344 7.72 4.56 -7.64
C GLU A 344 8.80 3.47 -7.63
N THR A 345 8.47 2.23 -7.22
CA THR A 345 9.44 1.11 -7.22
C THR A 345 9.92 0.73 -8.62
N VAL A 346 9.01 0.75 -9.59
CA VAL A 346 9.32 0.43 -10.98
C VAL A 346 10.07 1.58 -11.64
N ALA A 347 9.65 2.82 -11.40
CA ALA A 347 10.24 3.99 -12.04
C ALA A 347 11.67 4.29 -11.55
N VAL A 348 12.05 3.93 -10.32
CA VAL A 348 13.44 4.10 -9.87
C VAL A 348 14.40 3.05 -10.45
N SER A 349 13.90 1.90 -10.90
CA SER A 349 14.77 0.77 -11.26
C SER A 349 15.72 1.04 -12.42
N PRO A 350 15.34 1.73 -13.51
CA PRO A 350 16.29 2.04 -14.59
C PRO A 350 17.46 2.89 -14.10
N THR A 351 17.17 3.92 -13.30
CA THR A 351 18.20 4.83 -12.75
C THR A 351 19.14 4.11 -11.79
N ILE A 352 18.62 3.19 -10.95
CA ILE A 352 19.46 2.34 -10.09
C ILE A 352 20.45 1.53 -10.92
N LEU A 353 19.98 0.88 -11.99
CA LEU A 353 20.84 0.05 -12.85
C LEU A 353 21.84 0.87 -13.67
N ARG A 354 21.51 2.12 -14.01
CA ARG A 354 22.40 3.03 -14.74
C ARG A 354 23.49 3.64 -13.86
N ARG A 355 23.13 4.13 -12.68
CA ARG A 355 24.04 4.82 -11.76
C ARG A 355 24.82 3.86 -10.86
N GLY A 356 24.33 2.64 -10.71
CA GLY A 356 24.92 1.60 -9.89
C GLY A 356 24.14 1.38 -8.58
N PRO A 357 23.99 0.14 -8.12
CA PRO A 357 23.26 -0.16 -6.90
C PRO A 357 23.95 0.40 -5.65
N GLU A 358 25.28 0.52 -5.66
CA GLU A 358 26.06 1.06 -4.54
C GLU A 358 25.71 2.52 -4.28
N TRP A 359 25.58 3.33 -5.34
CA TRP A 359 25.12 4.73 -5.26
C TRP A 359 23.75 4.81 -4.57
N PHE A 360 22.78 3.99 -5.01
CA PHE A 360 21.47 3.99 -4.37
C PHE A 360 21.51 3.50 -2.92
N SER A 361 22.35 2.50 -2.62
CA SER A 361 22.51 1.95 -1.28
C SER A 361 23.25 2.87 -0.31
N SER A 362 23.99 3.85 -0.82
CA SER A 362 24.71 4.86 -0.04
C SER A 362 23.80 5.87 0.66
N PHE A 363 22.55 5.96 0.20
CA PHE A 363 21.51 6.78 0.81
C PHE A 363 20.74 6.02 1.87
N GLY A 364 20.43 6.70 2.97
CA GLY A 364 19.65 6.17 4.07
C GLY A 364 20.41 5.19 4.95
N ARG A 365 19.73 4.67 5.97
CA ARG A 365 20.33 3.70 6.89
C ARG A 365 20.40 2.30 6.27
N LYS A 366 21.25 1.45 6.87
CA LYS A 366 21.25 0.01 6.60
C LYS A 366 19.81 -0.54 6.66
N ASN A 367 19.45 -1.39 5.69
CA ASN A 367 18.10 -1.94 5.46
C ASN A 367 17.02 -0.93 5.04
N ASN A 368 17.37 0.34 4.86
CA ASN A 368 16.46 1.44 4.53
C ASN A 368 17.07 2.33 3.44
N SER A 369 17.57 1.68 2.39
CA SER A 369 18.36 2.34 1.36
C SER A 369 17.53 3.14 0.35
N GLY A 370 18.18 4.17 -0.19
CA GLY A 370 17.72 4.92 -1.36
C GLY A 370 17.07 6.26 -1.05
N THR A 371 16.36 6.77 -2.06
CA THR A 371 15.50 7.95 -1.94
C THR A 371 14.03 7.55 -1.84
N LYS A 372 13.21 8.50 -1.41
CA LYS A 372 11.76 8.35 -1.27
C LYS A 372 11.05 9.62 -1.67
N LEU A 373 9.93 9.48 -2.39
CA LEU A 373 8.97 10.56 -2.55
C LEU A 373 8.13 10.71 -1.28
N TYR A 374 8.30 11.83 -0.58
CA TYR A 374 7.50 12.22 0.58
C TYR A 374 6.36 13.13 0.14
N CYS A 375 5.13 12.78 0.50
CA CYS A 375 3.97 13.65 0.26
C CYS A 375 3.59 14.28 1.59
N VAL A 376 3.91 15.56 1.80
CA VAL A 376 3.57 16.27 3.04
C VAL A 376 2.30 17.08 2.83
N SER A 377 1.30 16.79 3.66
CA SER A 377 -0.04 17.38 3.59
C SER A 377 -0.56 17.75 4.98
N GLY A 378 -1.72 18.42 5.03
CA GLY A 378 -2.34 18.85 6.28
C GLY A 378 -1.85 20.23 6.75
N HIS A 379 -1.67 20.38 8.06
CA HIS A 379 -1.43 21.67 8.73
C HIS A 379 0.05 22.11 8.70
N VAL A 380 0.61 22.22 7.50
CA VAL A 380 1.94 22.84 7.22
C VAL A 380 1.77 24.11 6.41
N ASN A 381 2.79 24.98 6.40
CA ASN A 381 2.72 26.26 5.68
C ASN A 381 2.70 26.07 4.16
N ASN A 382 3.52 25.16 3.63
CA ASN A 382 3.63 24.86 2.21
C ASN A 382 3.54 23.34 1.97
N PRO A 383 2.34 22.75 1.87
CA PRO A 383 2.18 21.34 1.52
C PRO A 383 2.84 21.03 0.17
N CYS A 384 3.65 19.97 0.10
CA CYS A 384 4.39 19.63 -1.10
C CYS A 384 4.70 18.12 -1.19
N THR A 385 4.99 17.67 -2.41
CA THR A 385 5.60 16.36 -2.66
C THR A 385 7.04 16.57 -3.07
N VAL A 386 7.97 15.96 -2.33
CA VAL A 386 9.41 16.13 -2.54
C VAL A 386 10.13 14.80 -2.49
N GLU A 387 11.08 14.58 -3.39
CA GLU A 387 12.01 13.46 -3.30
C GLU A 387 13.10 13.79 -2.28
N GLU A 388 13.42 12.90 -1.35
CA GLU A 388 14.51 13.15 -0.41
C GLU A 388 15.15 11.84 0.03
N GLU A 389 16.29 11.92 0.71
CA GLU A 389 16.98 10.75 1.25
C GLU A 389 16.07 9.96 2.19
N MET A 390 16.11 8.62 2.12
CA MET A 390 15.55 7.78 3.18
C MET A 390 16.25 8.08 4.51
N SER A 391 15.56 7.81 5.63
CA SER A 391 16.08 8.03 6.99
C SER A 391 16.32 9.50 7.37
N MET A 392 15.91 10.48 6.56
CA MET A 392 15.88 11.89 6.97
C MET A 392 15.02 12.09 8.25
N PRO A 393 15.45 12.93 9.21
CA PRO A 393 14.60 13.30 10.35
C PRO A 393 13.26 13.90 9.92
N LEU A 394 12.17 13.44 10.53
CA LEU A 394 10.80 13.88 10.20
C LEU A 394 10.63 15.39 10.41
N ARG A 395 11.18 15.93 11.49
CA ARG A 395 11.17 17.37 11.77
C ARG A 395 11.90 18.17 10.69
N GLU A 396 13.07 17.72 10.28
CA GLU A 396 13.85 18.39 9.24
C GLU A 396 13.11 18.41 7.90
N LEU A 397 12.48 17.29 7.52
CA LEU A 397 11.63 17.22 6.32
C LEU A 397 10.56 18.32 6.31
N ILE A 398 9.84 18.50 7.42
CA ILE A 398 8.75 19.49 7.53
C ILE A 398 9.28 20.92 7.57
N GLU A 399 10.27 21.19 8.42
CA GLU A 399 10.82 22.54 8.58
C GLU A 399 11.49 23.03 7.28
N ARG A 400 12.27 22.16 6.63
CA ARG A 400 13.06 22.52 5.45
C ARG A 400 12.23 22.63 4.18
N HIS A 401 11.39 21.63 3.89
CA HIS A 401 10.69 21.54 2.59
C HIS A 401 9.28 22.12 2.61
N CYS A 402 8.63 22.13 3.77
CA CYS A 402 7.24 22.61 3.90
C CYS A 402 7.16 23.99 4.59
N GLY A 403 8.29 24.57 4.98
CA GLY A 403 8.35 25.83 5.73
C GLY A 403 7.79 25.73 7.14
N GLY A 404 7.76 24.53 7.73
CA GLY A 404 7.30 24.30 9.09
C GLY A 404 5.81 24.02 9.25
N VAL A 405 5.45 23.64 10.48
CA VAL A 405 4.05 23.46 10.91
C VAL A 405 3.35 24.81 10.97
N ARG A 406 2.05 24.85 10.65
CA ARG A 406 1.25 26.08 10.77
C ARG A 406 1.29 26.60 12.21
N GLY A 407 1.78 27.82 12.42
CA GLY A 407 1.96 28.39 13.76
C GLY A 407 3.23 27.92 14.50
N GLY A 408 4.17 27.29 13.79
CA GLY A 408 5.45 26.81 14.35
C GLY A 408 5.39 25.38 14.90
N TRP A 409 6.57 24.77 15.06
CA TRP A 409 6.71 23.36 15.51
C TRP A 409 6.00 23.07 16.84
N ASP A 410 5.96 24.04 17.75
CA ASP A 410 5.29 23.89 19.05
C ASP A 410 3.77 23.84 18.94
N ASN A 411 3.20 24.27 17.81
CA ASN A 411 1.79 24.12 17.52
C ASN A 411 1.43 22.71 17.01
N LEU A 412 2.40 21.81 16.85
CA LEU A 412 2.15 20.44 16.42
C LEU A 412 1.37 19.64 17.47
N LEU A 413 0.33 18.92 17.02
CA LEU A 413 -0.41 17.96 17.83
C LEU A 413 0.06 16.53 17.56
N ALA A 414 -0.04 16.10 16.30
CA ALA A 414 0.30 14.75 15.88
C ALA A 414 0.57 14.68 14.37
N ILE A 415 1.23 13.60 13.94
CA ILE A 415 1.55 13.36 12.53
C ILE A 415 1.22 11.92 12.18
N ILE A 416 0.60 11.67 11.03
CA ILE A 416 0.53 10.32 10.44
C ILE A 416 1.67 10.24 9.43
N PRO A 417 2.75 9.48 9.69
CA PRO A 417 4.00 9.60 8.92
C PRO A 417 3.97 8.93 7.55
N GLY A 418 3.10 7.94 7.34
CA GLY A 418 3.19 7.08 6.16
C GLY A 418 2.05 7.15 5.15
N GLY A 419 0.88 7.59 5.58
CA GLY A 419 -0.39 7.49 4.88
C GLY A 419 -1.45 7.09 5.89
N SER A 420 -2.73 7.21 5.55
CA SER A 420 -3.79 6.92 6.53
C SER A 420 -3.76 5.50 7.12
N SER A 421 -2.97 4.60 6.55
CA SER A 421 -2.80 3.21 6.97
C SER A 421 -1.99 3.00 8.24
N VAL A 422 -1.28 4.02 8.72
CA VAL A 422 -0.33 3.88 9.83
C VAL A 422 -0.79 4.64 11.08
N PRO A 423 -0.39 4.18 12.29
CA PRO A 423 -0.64 4.91 13.53
C PRO A 423 -0.05 6.33 13.53
N LEU A 424 -0.78 7.26 14.13
CA LEU A 424 -0.29 8.61 14.40
C LEU A 424 0.92 8.59 15.34
N LEU A 425 1.74 9.62 15.27
CA LEU A 425 2.85 9.90 16.16
C LEU A 425 2.54 11.18 16.96
N PRO A 426 2.64 11.15 18.29
CA PRO A 426 2.58 12.36 19.10
C PRO A 426 3.83 13.23 18.89
N LYS A 427 3.72 14.55 19.11
CA LYS A 427 4.83 15.51 18.92
C LYS A 427 6.17 15.03 19.49
N HIS A 428 6.21 14.54 20.73
CA HIS A 428 7.46 14.14 21.39
C HIS A 428 8.23 13.01 20.68
N ILE A 429 7.55 12.17 19.90
CA ILE A 429 8.22 11.16 19.06
C ILE A 429 8.65 11.79 17.74
N CYS A 430 7.86 12.73 17.22
CA CYS A 430 8.13 13.42 15.96
C CYS A 430 9.39 14.30 16.02
N ASP A 431 9.83 14.71 17.21
CA ASP A 431 11.00 15.57 17.41
C ASP A 431 12.29 14.93 16.83
N ASP A 432 12.48 13.61 17.01
CA ASP A 432 13.73 12.90 16.68
C ASP A 432 13.56 11.71 15.71
N VAL A 433 12.34 11.33 15.36
CA VAL A 433 12.10 10.13 14.55
C VAL A 433 12.61 10.29 13.12
N LEU A 434 13.25 9.24 12.61
CA LEU A 434 13.70 9.17 11.22
C LEU A 434 12.59 8.62 10.31
N MET A 435 12.52 9.16 9.10
CA MET A 435 11.60 8.73 8.06
C MET A 435 12.11 7.50 7.32
N ASP A 436 12.12 6.35 8.01
CA ASP A 436 12.42 5.05 7.40
C ASP A 436 11.55 3.91 7.95
N TYR A 437 11.60 2.74 7.31
CA TYR A 437 10.70 1.63 7.65
C TYR A 437 10.96 1.08 9.05
N ASP A 438 12.22 1.02 9.47
CA ASP A 438 12.60 0.33 10.70
C ASP A 438 12.44 1.25 11.92
N ALA A 439 12.82 2.53 11.80
CA ALA A 439 12.63 3.55 12.84
C ALA A 439 11.13 3.76 13.14
N LEU A 440 10.31 3.94 12.10
CA LEU A 440 8.86 4.12 12.28
C LEU A 440 8.19 2.87 12.85
N LYS A 441 8.65 1.67 12.47
CA LYS A 441 8.19 0.42 13.06
C LYS A 441 8.59 0.29 14.54
N ALA A 442 9.79 0.75 14.91
CA ALA A 442 10.27 0.73 16.29
C ALA A 442 9.44 1.64 17.21
N VAL A 443 8.97 2.79 16.70
CA VAL A 443 8.03 3.68 17.42
C VAL A 443 6.56 3.28 17.24
N GLN A 444 6.30 2.01 16.89
CA GLN A 444 4.97 1.42 16.77
C GLN A 444 4.06 2.06 15.69
N SER A 445 4.65 2.74 14.70
CA SER A 445 3.98 3.20 13.50
C SER A 445 4.53 2.46 12.26
N GLY A 446 4.51 3.09 11.09
CA GLY A 446 5.08 2.58 9.85
C GLY A 446 5.30 3.69 8.83
N LEU A 447 6.21 3.46 7.88
CA LEU A 447 6.48 4.43 6.80
C LEU A 447 5.39 4.45 5.72
N GLY A 448 4.61 3.37 5.55
CA GLY A 448 3.56 3.34 4.52
C GLY A 448 4.08 3.76 3.14
N THR A 449 3.34 4.64 2.48
CA THR A 449 3.72 5.28 1.20
C THR A 449 4.56 6.55 1.39
N ALA A 450 4.94 6.89 2.63
CA ALA A 450 5.57 8.13 3.05
C ALA A 450 4.71 9.38 2.80
N ALA A 451 3.39 9.22 2.92
CA ALA A 451 2.42 10.30 2.94
C ALA A 451 2.26 10.87 4.35
N VAL A 452 2.99 11.93 4.63
CA VAL A 452 3.01 12.63 5.92
C VAL A 452 1.78 13.53 6.02
N ILE A 453 0.86 13.23 6.94
CA ILE A 453 -0.30 14.08 7.24
C ILE A 453 -0.06 14.77 8.59
N VAL A 454 0.14 16.09 8.55
CA VAL A 454 0.44 16.91 9.73
C VAL A 454 -0.84 17.47 10.33
N MET A 455 -0.98 17.37 11.65
CA MET A 455 -2.10 17.91 12.41
C MET A 455 -1.60 18.84 13.52
N ASP A 456 -1.99 20.10 13.48
CA ASP A 456 -1.71 21.08 14.51
C ASP A 456 -2.74 21.04 15.66
N LYS A 457 -2.52 21.79 16.75
CA LYS A 457 -3.39 21.80 17.94
C LYS A 457 -4.78 22.39 17.71
N SER A 458 -5.04 23.03 16.57
CA SER A 458 -6.36 23.59 16.26
C SER A 458 -7.37 22.52 15.82
N THR A 459 -6.89 21.32 15.43
CA THR A 459 -7.76 20.27 14.91
C THR A 459 -8.33 19.37 16.00
N ASP A 460 -9.57 18.94 15.80
CA ASP A 460 -10.11 17.79 16.53
C ASP A 460 -9.55 16.51 15.91
N VAL A 461 -8.49 15.99 16.53
CA VAL A 461 -7.87 14.75 16.09
C VAL A 461 -8.84 13.56 16.17
N VAL A 462 -9.83 13.56 17.07
CA VAL A 462 -10.84 12.47 17.10
C VAL A 462 -11.70 12.51 15.84
N ASP A 463 -12.09 13.69 15.40
CA ASP A 463 -12.85 13.90 14.17
C ASP A 463 -12.05 13.47 12.94
N ALA A 464 -10.79 13.90 12.84
CA ALA A 464 -9.91 13.50 11.74
C ALA A 464 -9.83 11.96 11.61
N ILE A 465 -9.70 11.26 12.73
CA ILE A 465 -9.66 9.80 12.77
C ILE A 465 -11.03 9.16 12.52
N ALA A 466 -12.12 9.76 12.99
CA ALA A 466 -13.48 9.33 12.63
C ALA A 466 -13.69 9.40 11.11
N ARG A 467 -13.18 10.45 10.46
CA ARG A 467 -13.24 10.61 9.01
C ARG A 467 -12.41 9.58 8.25
N LEU A 468 -11.24 9.19 8.77
CA LEU A 468 -10.44 8.07 8.24
C LEU A 468 -11.15 6.72 8.45
N SER A 469 -11.82 6.54 9.59
CA SER A 469 -12.61 5.34 9.88
C SER A 469 -13.77 5.21 8.89
N TYR A 470 -14.45 6.33 8.58
CA TYR A 470 -15.48 6.39 7.56
C TYR A 470 -14.93 6.06 6.17
N PHE A 471 -13.75 6.58 5.81
CA PHE A 471 -13.09 6.24 4.56
C PHE A 471 -12.92 4.72 4.43
N TYR A 472 -12.38 4.05 5.45
CA TYR A 472 -12.20 2.60 5.40
C TYR A 472 -13.50 1.79 5.41
N LYS A 473 -14.56 2.29 6.06
CA LYS A 473 -15.91 1.72 5.92
C LYS A 473 -16.40 1.84 4.48
N HIS A 474 -16.24 3.01 3.85
CA HIS A 474 -16.70 3.27 2.50
C HIS A 474 -15.95 2.42 1.46
N GLU A 475 -14.64 2.33 1.62
CA GLU A 475 -13.73 1.66 0.70
C GLU A 475 -13.53 0.16 0.96
N SER A 476 -14.25 -0.40 1.94
CA SER A 476 -14.22 -1.84 2.18
C SER A 476 -14.97 -2.59 1.08
N CYS A 477 -14.35 -3.60 0.45
CA CYS A 477 -15.02 -4.45 -0.56
C CYS A 477 -16.13 -5.35 0.02
N GLY A 478 -16.27 -5.42 1.35
CA GLY A 478 -17.31 -6.19 2.02
C GLY A 478 -17.15 -7.72 1.94
N GLN A 479 -16.03 -8.24 1.42
CA GLN A 479 -15.84 -9.69 1.24
C GLN A 479 -15.76 -10.44 2.57
N CYS A 480 -14.89 -10.01 3.48
CA CYS A 480 -14.68 -10.69 4.76
C CYS A 480 -15.50 -10.02 5.87
N THR A 481 -16.31 -10.82 6.58
CA THR A 481 -17.18 -10.36 7.67
C THR A 481 -16.45 -9.49 8.71
N PRO A 482 -15.23 -9.83 9.17
CA PRO A 482 -14.56 -9.01 10.17
C PRO A 482 -14.26 -7.58 9.69
N CYS A 483 -13.97 -7.37 8.41
CA CYS A 483 -13.78 -6.03 7.86
C CYS A 483 -15.12 -5.37 7.52
N ARG A 484 -16.03 -6.08 6.84
CA ARG A 484 -17.34 -5.56 6.41
C ARG A 484 -18.13 -4.98 7.59
N GLU A 485 -18.28 -5.76 8.66
CA GLU A 485 -19.03 -5.32 9.83
C GLU A 485 -18.16 -4.50 10.78
N GLY A 486 -16.88 -4.90 10.96
CA GLY A 486 -15.99 -4.27 11.92
C GLY A 486 -15.62 -2.83 11.58
N THR A 487 -15.41 -2.50 10.30
CA THR A 487 -15.12 -1.10 9.90
C THR A 487 -16.32 -0.18 10.09
N GLY A 488 -17.53 -0.65 9.78
CA GLY A 488 -18.77 0.06 10.10
C GLY A 488 -18.93 0.29 11.61
N TRP A 489 -18.63 -0.73 12.42
CA TRP A 489 -18.70 -0.61 13.87
C TRP A 489 -17.67 0.37 14.44
N LEU A 490 -16.43 0.33 13.95
CA LEU A 490 -15.39 1.28 14.34
C LEU A 490 -15.79 2.71 14.01
N TRP A 491 -16.30 2.96 12.81
CA TRP A 491 -16.80 4.29 12.44
C TRP A 491 -17.92 4.76 13.39
N MET A 492 -18.91 3.92 13.69
CA MET A 492 -19.98 4.28 14.64
C MET A 492 -19.46 4.60 16.04
N ILE A 493 -18.45 3.87 16.53
CA ILE A 493 -17.81 4.18 17.81
C ILE A 493 -17.08 5.52 17.74
N MET A 494 -16.33 5.77 16.66
CA MET A 494 -15.57 7.02 16.48
C MET A 494 -16.48 8.25 16.35
N GLU A 495 -17.60 8.16 15.64
CA GLU A 495 -18.62 9.23 15.57
C GLU A 495 -19.17 9.55 16.95
N ARG A 496 -19.47 8.53 17.76
CA ARG A 496 -19.92 8.73 19.15
C ARG A 496 -18.84 9.37 20.01
N LEU A 497 -17.57 8.99 19.82
CA LEU A 497 -16.45 9.56 20.57
C LEU A 497 -16.21 11.01 20.22
N LYS A 498 -16.28 11.36 18.93
CA LYS A 498 -16.12 12.72 18.44
C LYS A 498 -17.07 13.68 19.17
N VAL A 499 -18.33 13.29 19.36
CA VAL A 499 -19.39 14.11 19.98
C VAL A 499 -19.58 13.88 21.49
N GLY A 500 -18.80 12.99 22.12
CA GLY A 500 -18.89 12.71 23.56
C GLY A 500 -20.01 11.75 24.00
N ASN A 501 -20.69 11.06 23.07
CA ASN A 501 -21.79 10.12 23.34
C ASN A 501 -21.34 8.66 23.63
N ALA A 502 -20.03 8.45 23.81
CA ALA A 502 -19.47 7.16 24.18
C ALA A 502 -19.41 7.02 25.72
N LYS A 503 -19.89 5.90 26.25
CA LYS A 503 -19.80 5.63 27.70
C LYS A 503 -18.41 5.06 28.02
N VAL A 504 -17.74 5.62 29.03
CA VAL A 504 -16.38 5.24 29.47
C VAL A 504 -16.39 4.05 30.44
N SER A 505 -17.54 3.40 30.64
CA SER A 505 -17.68 2.34 31.65
C SER A 505 -16.61 1.24 31.51
N TYR A 506 -15.72 1.17 32.50
CA TYR A 506 -14.79 0.10 32.84
C TYR A 506 -13.89 -0.46 31.73
N GLY A 507 -13.15 0.39 31.01
CA GLY A 507 -12.16 -0.10 30.03
C GLY A 507 -12.77 -0.84 28.82
N ILE A 508 -14.10 -0.98 28.77
CA ILE A 508 -14.86 -1.65 27.71
C ILE A 508 -14.73 -0.88 26.40
N LEU A 509 -14.65 0.46 26.43
CA LEU A 509 -14.42 1.25 25.22
C LEU A 509 -13.04 0.97 24.60
N GLY A 510 -12.00 0.94 25.45
CA GLY A 510 -10.64 0.61 25.02
C GLY A 510 -10.51 -0.84 24.54
N LEU A 511 -11.15 -1.77 25.24
CA LEU A 511 -11.22 -3.18 24.85
C LEU A 511 -12.04 -3.39 23.58
N SER A 512 -13.19 -2.74 23.43
CA SER A 512 -14.08 -2.86 22.26
C SER A 512 -13.41 -2.30 21.01
N LEU A 513 -12.70 -1.18 21.10
CA LEU A 513 -11.90 -0.67 19.98
C LEU A 513 -10.70 -1.55 19.68
N ARG A 514 -9.99 -2.02 20.71
CA ARG A 514 -8.83 -2.91 20.53
C ARG A 514 -9.25 -4.24 19.91
N GLU A 515 -10.34 -4.82 20.38
CA GLU A 515 -10.85 -6.12 19.92
C GLU A 515 -11.56 -6.00 18.58
N GLY A 516 -12.34 -4.92 18.37
CA GLY A 516 -12.88 -4.57 17.05
C GLY A 516 -11.76 -4.40 16.02
N SER A 517 -10.67 -3.75 16.40
CA SER A 517 -9.50 -3.58 15.53
C SER A 517 -8.77 -4.88 15.24
N ARG A 518 -8.55 -5.71 16.26
CA ARG A 518 -7.99 -7.06 16.09
C ARG A 518 -8.88 -7.94 15.22
N ASN A 519 -10.19 -7.81 15.33
CA ASN A 519 -11.11 -8.55 14.49
C ASN A 519 -11.01 -8.08 13.04
N VAL A 520 -10.98 -6.77 12.75
CA VAL A 520 -10.73 -6.28 11.39
C VAL A 520 -9.36 -6.76 10.87
N GLN A 521 -8.33 -6.84 11.71
CA GLN A 521 -7.01 -7.39 11.34
C GLN A 521 -7.05 -8.87 10.91
N ARG A 522 -8.08 -9.62 11.31
CA ARG A 522 -8.31 -11.00 10.82
C ARG A 522 -8.85 -11.04 9.39
N GLY A 523 -9.25 -9.90 8.83
CA GLY A 523 -9.68 -9.80 7.44
C GLY A 523 -8.55 -10.16 6.46
N ASN A 524 -8.93 -10.62 5.26
CA ASN A 524 -8.00 -11.16 4.26
C ASN A 524 -6.89 -10.17 3.84
N CYS A 525 -7.10 -8.86 4.00
CA CYS A 525 -6.18 -7.81 3.51
C CYS A 525 -5.61 -6.93 4.61
N TRP A 526 -6.14 -7.03 5.83
CA TRP A 526 -6.02 -6.00 6.85
C TRP A 526 -4.94 -6.27 7.90
N ARG A 527 -3.88 -7.00 7.55
CA ARG A 527 -2.87 -7.44 8.53
C ARG A 527 -1.97 -6.31 9.10
N PRO A 528 -1.67 -5.21 8.39
CA PRO A 528 -0.90 -4.09 8.98
C PRO A 528 -1.76 -2.89 9.43
N LEU A 529 -2.95 -2.71 8.87
CA LEU A 529 -3.67 -1.43 8.82
C LEU A 529 -4.46 -1.03 10.09
N LEU A 530 -4.55 -1.90 11.11
CA LEU A 530 -5.30 -1.58 12.34
C LEU A 530 -4.50 -1.72 13.64
N LYS A 531 -3.18 -1.48 13.59
CA LYS A 531 -2.46 -1.18 14.84
C LYS A 531 -2.89 0.16 15.47
N PHE A 532 -3.56 1.00 14.67
CA PHE A 532 -4.06 2.34 14.99
C PHE A 532 -4.77 2.44 16.36
N TYR A 533 -5.69 1.54 16.69
CA TYR A 533 -6.51 1.63 17.91
C TYR A 533 -5.92 0.93 19.15
N SER A 534 -4.81 0.22 18.99
CA SER A 534 -4.31 -0.70 20.02
C SER A 534 -3.06 -0.21 20.77
N GLY A 535 -2.38 0.83 20.24
CA GLY A 535 -1.01 1.17 20.67
C GLY A 535 -0.75 2.58 21.19
N ASN A 536 -1.58 3.59 20.88
CA ASN A 536 -1.18 4.98 21.14
C ASN A 536 -1.73 5.58 22.43
N PHE A 537 -0.81 6.01 23.32
CA PHE A 537 -1.07 6.82 24.52
C PHE A 537 -1.84 8.12 24.24
N LEU A 538 -1.77 8.66 23.02
CA LEU A 538 -2.53 9.85 22.63
C LEU A 538 -4.04 9.61 22.70
N TYR A 539 -4.52 8.41 22.31
CA TYR A 539 -5.93 8.03 22.43
C TYR A 539 -6.39 8.05 23.89
N ARG A 540 -5.55 7.59 24.83
CA ARG A 540 -5.84 7.64 26.27
C ARG A 540 -5.94 9.08 26.79
N ARG A 541 -5.07 9.99 26.33
CA ARG A 541 -5.04 11.40 26.77
C ARG A 541 -6.14 12.25 26.13
N ILE A 542 -6.50 11.97 24.88
CA ILE A 542 -7.62 12.65 24.20
C ILE A 542 -8.96 12.26 24.84
N LEU A 543 -9.16 10.98 25.19
CA LEU A 543 -10.31 10.54 25.98
C LEU A 543 -10.36 11.23 27.36
N HIS A 544 -9.20 11.39 28.01
CA HIS A 544 -9.09 12.03 29.32
C HIS A 544 -9.47 13.52 29.29
N ASN A 545 -9.16 14.23 28.20
CA ASN A 545 -9.47 15.66 28.06
C ASN A 545 -10.89 15.95 27.58
N LYS A 546 -11.54 15.04 26.84
CA LYS A 546 -12.90 15.27 26.31
C LYS A 546 -14.03 14.69 27.17
N ILE A 547 -13.77 13.70 28.04
CA ILE A 547 -14.83 12.99 28.75
C ILE A 547 -14.86 13.30 30.27
N GLY A 548 -14.12 14.33 30.70
CA GLY A 548 -14.06 14.71 32.12
C GLY A 548 -13.22 13.74 32.95
N GLU A 549 -12.68 14.26 34.05
CA GLU A 549 -11.79 13.54 34.95
C GLU A 549 -12.46 12.29 35.52
N TYR A 550 -11.93 11.11 35.15
CA TYR A 550 -12.06 9.92 35.98
C TYR A 550 -10.65 9.50 36.39
N PRO A 551 -10.27 9.62 37.67
CA PRO A 551 -8.98 9.16 38.15
C PRO A 551 -8.89 7.65 37.97
N TRP A 552 -7.96 7.21 37.15
CA TRP A 552 -7.66 5.79 36.98
C TRP A 552 -6.65 5.41 38.08
N GLU A 553 -7.16 5.01 39.25
CA GLU A 553 -6.33 4.33 40.25
C GLU A 553 -5.90 2.98 39.68
N GLY A 554 -4.58 2.82 39.51
CA GLY A 554 -3.98 1.58 39.04
C GLY A 554 -4.26 0.42 39.99
N ARG A 555 -4.83 -0.65 39.44
CA ARG A 555 -4.70 -2.02 39.96
C ARG A 555 -4.40 -2.96 38.81
#